data_AF-A0A7J9Y8V2-F1
#
_entry.id   AF-A0A7J9Y8V2-F1
#
_cell.length_a   1.000
_cell.length_b   1.000
_cell.length_c   1.000
_cell.angle_alpha   90.00
_cell.angle_beta   90.00
_cell.angle_gamma   90.00
#
_symmetry.space_group_name_H-M   'P 1'
#
loop_
_entity.id
_entity.type
_entity.pdbx_description
1 polymer ?
#
loop_
_entity_poly.entity_id
_entity_poly.type
_entity_poly.pdbx_seq_one_letter_code
_entity_poly.pdbx_strand_id
1 'polypeptide(L)'
;MTGAAGQGRRAPSIRDVLALQASAGNAVTADLLRGRLGDGVVAQRQAPGLVPAPAGPVTRPSPPLRLPDFGNTRFMDITPRFDLFYEPVGPSPAVGKVTITLRVHVEFRDFTRGMMRRPEFRGKKHKWTKEQLKDFAFPSDEKKKWVGKFAKAVRDGWGKKHKFALRDPAFASHRATCDVEVEHVEDPGQAHTVVYAQWVPRGAPRLRSVVSGGFDDTKTALLDARDPDEPVTFDRAQRKQLIRQLGSFDHNSADINSEVRAGIDEFKRRFRRLREPGGSFAVSVDKISFGFTGRATSPGSAAYNSDLALRRAGVVADRISEELGLQPQISLSVGESNASTDAKFRRVDVTASVSPHGKVSQNVAAHEAGHMFGFGDEYVEEDAHKKGFRQKFQGDQPQHDDQQDQHQDVKDTVGEDAAEEMLVHDSPSIMSRGSEVTPGHYTYFLQSLNSITSKGWVVE
;
A
#
# COMPACT_ATOMS: atom_id res chain seq x y z
N MET A 1 -61.77 28.00 2.05
CA MET A 1 -60.42 28.58 1.85
C MET A 1 -59.42 27.67 2.53
N THR A 2 -58.38 27.32 1.78
CA THR A 2 -57.52 26.13 1.88
C THR A 2 -56.57 26.13 3.07
N GLY A 3 -56.57 25.03 3.83
CA GLY A 3 -55.57 24.73 4.85
C GLY A 3 -54.29 24.16 4.24
N ALA A 4 -53.13 24.69 4.65
CA ALA A 4 -51.82 24.21 4.23
C ALA A 4 -51.38 23.03 5.12
N ALA A 5 -51.20 21.87 4.51
CA ALA A 5 -50.63 20.69 5.14
C ALA A 5 -49.09 20.82 5.22
N GLY A 6 -48.54 20.71 6.43
CA GLY A 6 -47.10 20.71 6.68
C GLY A 6 -46.43 19.45 6.13
N GLN A 7 -45.49 19.62 5.20
CA GLN A 7 -44.60 18.55 4.76
C GLN A 7 -43.59 18.24 5.87
N GLY A 8 -43.74 17.08 6.51
CA GLY A 8 -42.72 16.53 7.40
C GLY A 8 -41.43 16.28 6.61
N ARG A 9 -40.32 16.85 7.09
CA ARG A 9 -38.98 16.59 6.53
C ARG A 9 -38.64 15.12 6.74
N ARG A 10 -38.61 14.35 5.64
CA ARG A 10 -38.19 12.95 5.63
C ARG A 10 -36.68 12.88 5.91
N ALA A 11 -36.28 11.95 6.77
CA ALA A 11 -34.86 11.65 6.96
C ALA A 11 -34.24 11.22 5.61
N PRO A 12 -33.00 11.64 5.29
CA PRO A 12 -32.34 11.23 4.06
C PRO A 12 -32.21 9.71 4.04
N SER A 13 -32.40 9.11 2.88
CA SER A 13 -32.18 7.68 2.72
C SER A 13 -30.68 7.37 2.80
N ILE A 14 -30.33 6.13 3.13
CA ILE A 14 -28.92 5.67 3.13
C ILE A 14 -28.26 5.95 1.77
N ARG A 15 -29.02 5.84 0.68
CA ARG A 15 -28.55 6.16 -0.68
C ARG A 15 -28.19 7.64 -0.85
N ASP A 16 -28.92 8.55 -0.21
CA ASP A 16 -28.63 9.98 -0.25
C ASP A 16 -27.39 10.33 0.58
N VAL A 17 -27.18 9.62 1.70
CA VAL A 17 -25.99 9.77 2.54
C VAL A 17 -24.74 9.28 1.80
N LEU A 18 -24.82 8.14 1.12
CA LEU A 18 -23.71 7.60 0.33
C LEU A 18 -23.39 8.45 -0.90
N ALA A 19 -24.40 9.00 -1.59
CA ALA A 19 -24.18 9.93 -2.71
C ALA A 19 -23.56 11.26 -2.25
N LEU A 20 -23.92 11.75 -1.06
CA LEU A 20 -23.31 12.93 -0.47
C LEU A 20 -21.87 12.67 -0.02
N GLN A 21 -21.61 11.48 0.53
CA GLN A 21 -20.28 11.03 0.93
C GLN A 21 -19.33 10.92 -0.28
N ALA A 22 -19.82 10.37 -1.40
CA ALA A 22 -19.07 10.25 -2.64
C ALA A 22 -18.74 11.60 -3.31
N SER A 23 -19.57 12.64 -3.11
CA SER A 23 -19.42 13.93 -3.78
C SER A 23 -18.76 15.03 -2.94
N ALA A 24 -18.90 14.97 -1.60
CA ALA A 24 -18.43 16.02 -0.70
C ALA A 24 -17.42 15.53 0.36
N GLY A 25 -17.13 14.23 0.38
CA GLY A 25 -16.22 13.61 1.34
C GLY A 25 -16.81 13.38 2.73
N ASN A 26 -16.13 12.56 3.52
CA ASN A 26 -16.60 12.08 4.83
C ASN A 26 -16.77 13.22 5.85
N ALA A 27 -15.93 14.25 5.81
CA ALA A 27 -15.96 15.37 6.75
C ALA A 27 -17.24 16.22 6.61
N VAL A 28 -17.65 16.54 5.38
CA VAL A 28 -18.86 17.33 5.11
C VAL A 28 -20.12 16.53 5.46
N THR A 29 -20.09 15.22 5.20
CA THR A 29 -21.20 14.32 5.53
C THR A 29 -21.40 14.20 7.05
N ALA A 30 -20.31 14.12 7.81
CA ALA A 30 -20.35 14.07 9.28
C ALA A 30 -20.84 15.38 9.94
N ASP A 31 -20.49 16.53 9.36
CA ASP A 31 -20.91 17.83 9.88
C ASP A 31 -22.41 18.10 9.61
N LEU A 32 -22.90 17.66 8.44
CA LEU A 32 -24.30 17.77 8.05
C LEU A 32 -25.22 16.83 8.86
N LEU A 33 -24.70 15.68 9.29
CA LEU A 33 -25.39 14.78 10.22
C LEU A 33 -25.40 15.33 11.66
N ARG A 34 -24.31 15.98 12.11
CA ARG A 34 -24.25 16.67 13.41
C ARG A 34 -25.24 17.83 13.50
N GLY A 35 -25.32 18.68 12.48
CA GLY A 35 -26.27 19.80 12.43
C GLY A 35 -27.75 19.39 12.39
N ARG A 36 -28.07 18.13 12.04
CA ARG A 36 -29.44 17.61 11.98
C ARG A 36 -29.88 16.83 13.23
N LEU A 37 -28.95 16.37 14.05
CA LEU A 37 -29.26 15.61 15.27
C LEU A 37 -29.48 16.47 16.51
N GLY A 38 -29.21 17.78 16.44
CA GLY A 38 -29.57 18.76 17.45
C GLY A 38 -28.76 18.67 18.75
N ASP A 39 -28.17 19.80 19.16
CA ASP A 39 -27.52 19.97 20.46
C ASP A 39 -28.56 19.93 21.58
N GLY A 40 -28.89 18.73 22.05
CA GLY A 40 -29.85 18.49 23.13
C GLY A 40 -29.19 17.96 24.40
N VAL A 41 -28.38 18.76 25.07
CA VAL A 41 -28.05 18.52 26.49
C VAL A 41 -28.79 19.54 27.36
N VAL A 42 -29.68 18.98 28.16
CA VAL A 42 -30.60 19.64 29.09
C VAL A 42 -29.84 20.48 30.13
N ALA A 43 -30.04 21.80 30.09
CA ALA A 43 -29.75 22.68 31.21
C ALA A 43 -31.01 22.80 32.09
N GLN A 44 -31.00 22.18 33.27
CA GLN A 44 -32.06 22.35 34.27
C GLN A 44 -31.56 23.25 35.40
N ARG A 45 -32.03 24.50 35.41
CA ARG A 45 -31.96 25.40 36.58
C ARG A 45 -32.99 24.93 37.62
N GLN A 46 -32.56 24.75 38.87
CA GLN A 46 -33.44 24.80 40.03
C GLN A 46 -32.87 25.74 41.10
N ALA A 47 -33.78 26.47 41.74
CA ALA A 47 -33.57 27.48 42.78
C ALA A 47 -33.32 26.85 44.17
N PRO A 48 -32.83 27.62 45.18
CA PRO A 48 -32.32 27.06 46.42
C PRO A 48 -33.40 26.84 47.47
N GLY A 49 -33.43 25.63 48.05
CA GLY A 49 -34.23 25.28 49.22
C GLY A 49 -33.42 24.39 50.18
N LEU A 50 -33.34 24.80 51.44
CA LEU A 50 -32.57 24.20 52.54
C LEU A 50 -33.10 22.82 52.96
N VAL A 51 -32.27 21.78 52.96
CA VAL A 51 -32.51 20.44 53.54
C VAL A 51 -31.16 19.85 54.03
N PRO A 52 -31.08 19.11 55.15
CA PRO A 52 -29.89 19.03 56.00
C PRO A 52 -28.79 18.08 55.51
N ALA A 53 -27.60 18.26 56.08
CA ALA A 53 -26.35 17.59 55.74
C ALA A 53 -26.47 16.05 55.66
N PRO A 54 -26.12 15.42 54.52
CA PRO A 54 -25.97 13.98 54.43
C PRO A 54 -24.54 13.56 54.78
N ALA A 55 -24.45 12.37 55.40
CA ALA A 55 -23.25 11.69 55.83
C ALA A 55 -22.15 11.64 54.76
N GLY A 56 -20.89 11.62 55.21
CA GLY A 56 -19.69 11.63 54.39
C GLY A 56 -19.69 10.57 53.27
N PRO A 57 -18.89 10.79 52.21
CA PRO A 57 -18.94 9.98 51.01
C PRO A 57 -18.52 8.54 51.31
N VAL A 58 -19.51 7.66 51.33
CA VAL A 58 -19.28 6.23 51.13
C VAL A 58 -18.83 6.10 49.67
N THR A 59 -17.53 5.91 49.45
CA THR A 59 -16.99 5.51 48.15
C THR A 59 -17.59 4.14 47.81
N ARG A 60 -18.72 4.14 47.09
CA ARG A 60 -19.16 2.94 46.38
C ARG A 60 -18.02 2.55 45.44
N PRO A 61 -17.50 1.32 45.50
CA PRO A 61 -16.65 0.84 44.43
C PRO A 61 -17.42 1.02 43.13
N SER A 62 -16.80 1.73 42.16
CA SER A 62 -17.35 1.80 40.82
C SER A 62 -17.68 0.38 40.37
N PRO A 63 -18.86 0.13 39.78
CA PRO A 63 -19.14 -1.16 39.18
C PRO A 63 -17.94 -1.54 38.31
N PRO A 64 -17.46 -2.80 38.36
CA PRO A 64 -16.37 -3.20 37.48
C PRO A 64 -16.78 -2.81 36.06
N LEU A 65 -15.90 -2.07 35.38
CA LEU A 65 -16.08 -1.72 33.98
C LEU A 65 -16.41 -3.03 33.25
N ARG A 66 -17.66 -3.17 32.81
CA ARG A 66 -18.03 -4.27 31.93
C ARG A 66 -17.30 -4.00 30.63
N LEU A 67 -16.15 -4.64 30.49
CA LEU A 67 -15.43 -4.71 29.22
C LEU A 67 -16.45 -5.20 28.17
N PRO A 68 -16.56 -4.56 26.98
CA PRO A 68 -17.31 -5.13 25.87
C PRO A 68 -17.05 -6.63 25.76
N ASP A 69 -18.12 -7.41 25.86
CA ASP A 69 -18.03 -8.85 25.74
C ASP A 69 -17.78 -9.17 24.27
N PHE A 70 -16.51 -9.41 23.94
CA PHE A 70 -16.13 -10.03 22.67
C PHE A 70 -16.63 -11.49 22.59
N GLY A 71 -17.19 -12.03 23.67
CA GLY A 71 -17.80 -13.35 23.71
C GLY A 71 -18.91 -13.51 22.67
N ASN A 72 -18.74 -14.49 21.80
CA ASN A 72 -19.74 -15.03 20.88
C ASN A 72 -20.16 -14.14 19.69
N THR A 73 -19.57 -12.95 19.51
CA THR A 73 -19.83 -12.13 18.32
C THR A 73 -18.77 -12.40 17.27
N ARG A 74 -19.17 -13.04 16.17
CA ARG A 74 -18.35 -13.17 14.96
C ARG A 74 -18.57 -11.93 14.10
N PHE A 75 -17.49 -11.30 13.67
CA PHE A 75 -17.55 -10.11 12.84
C PHE A 75 -17.18 -10.46 11.41
N MET A 76 -17.89 -9.87 10.44
CA MET A 76 -17.64 -10.10 9.03
C MET A 76 -17.77 -8.79 8.25
N ASP A 77 -16.81 -8.54 7.36
CA ASP A 77 -16.85 -7.50 6.34
C ASP A 77 -16.79 -8.16 4.97
N ILE A 78 -17.59 -7.70 4.02
CA ILE A 78 -17.57 -8.14 2.63
C ILE A 78 -17.28 -6.92 1.79
N THR A 79 -16.06 -6.85 1.24
CA THR A 79 -15.63 -5.73 0.39
C THR A 79 -15.50 -6.18 -1.06
N PRO A 80 -15.39 -5.26 -2.02
CA PRO A 80 -15.09 -5.62 -3.41
C PRO A 80 -13.75 -6.34 -3.60
N ARG A 81 -12.80 -6.24 -2.65
CA ARG A 81 -11.42 -6.72 -2.79
C ARG A 81 -11.13 -8.02 -2.04
N PHE A 82 -11.79 -8.22 -0.91
CA PHE A 82 -11.65 -9.38 -0.03
C PHE A 82 -12.80 -9.44 0.96
N ASP A 83 -13.00 -10.59 1.57
CA ASP A 83 -13.84 -10.73 2.76
C ASP A 83 -12.95 -10.79 4.00
N LEU A 84 -13.38 -10.17 5.10
CA LEU A 84 -12.71 -10.25 6.39
C LEU A 84 -13.61 -10.90 7.40
N PHE A 85 -13.09 -11.90 8.11
CA PHE A 85 -13.77 -12.55 9.23
C PHE A 85 -12.91 -12.45 10.49
N TYR A 86 -13.48 -11.97 11.59
CA TYR A 86 -12.80 -11.92 12.88
C TYR A 86 -13.51 -12.79 13.92
N GLU A 87 -12.78 -13.78 14.43
CA GLU A 87 -13.19 -14.65 15.53
C GLU A 87 -12.43 -14.26 16.80
N PRO A 88 -13.08 -13.57 17.74
CA PRO A 88 -12.50 -13.33 19.04
C PRO A 88 -12.40 -14.67 19.80
N VAL A 89 -11.26 -14.91 20.44
CA VAL A 89 -11.09 -16.04 21.36
C VAL A 89 -11.15 -15.48 22.77
N GLY A 90 -11.88 -16.14 23.68
CA GLY A 90 -11.82 -16.14 25.17
C GLY A 90 -11.68 -14.84 25.98
N PRO A 91 -11.94 -14.86 27.31
CA PRO A 91 -11.55 -13.74 28.16
C PRO A 91 -10.01 -13.65 28.24
N SER A 92 -9.49 -12.44 28.10
CA SER A 92 -8.08 -12.05 28.13
C SER A 92 -7.15 -12.89 29.02
N PRO A 93 -5.91 -13.22 28.59
CA PRO A 93 -5.35 -12.97 27.25
C PRO A 93 -5.78 -14.07 26.29
N ALA A 94 -6.33 -13.67 25.15
CA ALA A 94 -6.65 -14.61 24.09
C ALA A 94 -6.34 -13.98 22.74
N VAL A 95 -5.64 -14.75 21.92
CA VAL A 95 -5.26 -14.36 20.56
C VAL A 95 -6.40 -14.77 19.66
N GLY A 96 -7.19 -13.79 19.21
CA GLY A 96 -8.22 -13.98 18.20
C GLY A 96 -7.62 -14.32 16.83
N LYS A 97 -8.49 -14.63 15.87
CA LYS A 97 -8.10 -14.91 14.49
C LYS A 97 -8.86 -14.00 13.53
N VAL A 98 -8.11 -13.26 12.71
CA VAL A 98 -8.62 -12.57 11.52
C VAL A 98 -8.30 -13.44 10.32
N THR A 99 -9.31 -13.77 9.51
CA THR A 99 -9.15 -14.44 8.22
C THR A 99 -9.52 -13.46 7.12
N ILE A 100 -8.61 -13.23 6.18
CA ILE A 100 -8.85 -12.52 4.93
C ILE A 100 -9.06 -13.54 3.83
N THR A 101 -10.19 -13.50 3.14
CA THR A 101 -10.50 -14.39 2.03
C THR A 101 -10.49 -13.63 0.73
N LEU A 102 -9.61 -14.03 -0.20
CA LEU A 102 -9.60 -13.59 -1.58
C LEU A 102 -10.33 -14.62 -2.45
N ARG A 103 -11.54 -14.30 -2.91
CA ARG A 103 -12.30 -15.14 -3.84
C ARG A 103 -11.84 -14.89 -5.27
N VAL A 104 -11.35 -15.92 -5.94
CA VAL A 104 -10.89 -15.85 -7.32
C VAL A 104 -11.67 -16.82 -8.21
N HIS A 105 -12.00 -16.38 -9.41
CA HIS A 105 -12.44 -17.26 -10.49
C HIS A 105 -11.26 -17.45 -11.45
N VAL A 106 -10.89 -18.69 -11.79
CA VAL A 106 -9.73 -18.95 -12.64
C VAL A 106 -10.14 -19.46 -14.02
N GLU A 107 -9.86 -18.64 -15.03
CA GLU A 107 -9.98 -19.01 -16.43
C GLU A 107 -8.63 -19.45 -17.00
N PHE A 108 -8.51 -20.74 -17.31
CA PHE A 108 -7.30 -21.28 -17.92
C PHE A 108 -7.28 -21.07 -19.43
N ARG A 109 -6.23 -20.41 -19.92
CA ARG A 109 -6.05 -20.11 -21.34
C ARG A 109 -4.89 -20.88 -21.93
N ASP A 110 -5.14 -21.54 -23.05
CA ASP A 110 -4.12 -22.23 -23.82
C ASP A 110 -3.19 -21.22 -24.52
N PHE A 111 -1.95 -21.64 -24.78
CA PHE A 111 -1.06 -20.86 -25.63
C PHE A 111 -1.49 -21.00 -27.09
N THR A 112 -1.59 -19.89 -27.82
CA THR A 112 -2.06 -19.91 -29.21
C THR A 112 -0.99 -19.54 -30.22
N ARG A 113 -1.16 -19.98 -31.47
CA ARG A 113 -0.32 -19.51 -32.59
C ARG A 113 -0.40 -17.99 -32.80
N GLY A 114 -1.49 -17.36 -32.40
CA GLY A 114 -1.61 -15.90 -32.39
C GLY A 114 -0.65 -15.26 -31.40
N MET A 115 -0.56 -15.80 -30.18
CA MET A 115 0.40 -15.36 -29.17
C MET A 115 1.84 -15.56 -29.63
N MET A 116 2.16 -16.70 -30.24
CA MET A 116 3.48 -16.99 -30.81
C MET A 116 3.99 -15.90 -31.77
N ARG A 117 3.07 -15.17 -32.43
CA ARG A 117 3.40 -14.10 -33.39
C ARG A 117 3.56 -12.73 -32.73
N ARG A 118 3.25 -12.58 -31.44
CA ARG A 118 3.41 -11.31 -30.72
C ARG A 118 4.90 -10.98 -30.54
N PRO A 119 5.28 -9.69 -30.52
CA PRO A 119 6.70 -9.28 -30.46
C PRO A 119 7.49 -9.90 -29.30
N GLU A 120 6.86 -10.06 -28.13
CA GLU A 120 7.47 -10.66 -26.93
C GLU A 120 7.85 -12.14 -27.11
N PHE A 121 7.17 -12.85 -28.03
CA PHE A 121 7.39 -14.27 -28.34
C PHE A 121 8.05 -14.47 -29.72
N ARG A 122 8.16 -13.41 -30.52
CA ARG A 122 8.65 -13.43 -31.90
C ARG A 122 9.98 -12.69 -32.02
N GLY A 123 11.08 -13.43 -32.17
CA GLY A 123 12.36 -12.79 -32.43
C GLY A 123 13.47 -13.75 -32.85
N LYS A 124 14.58 -13.19 -33.36
CA LYS A 124 15.80 -13.94 -33.76
C LYS A 124 16.38 -14.82 -32.63
N LYS A 125 16.04 -14.51 -31.37
CA LYS A 125 16.55 -15.17 -30.16
C LYS A 125 15.70 -16.35 -29.67
N HIS A 126 14.49 -16.54 -30.18
CA HIS A 126 13.64 -17.66 -29.76
C HIS A 126 13.09 -18.40 -30.98
N LYS A 127 13.56 -19.63 -31.17
CA LYS A 127 13.04 -20.56 -32.19
C LYS A 127 12.23 -21.63 -31.48
N TRP A 128 10.96 -21.71 -31.83
CA TRP A 128 10.04 -22.71 -31.29
C TRP A 128 10.45 -24.12 -31.75
N THR A 129 10.63 -25.03 -30.80
CA THR A 129 10.90 -26.44 -31.12
C THR A 129 9.63 -27.17 -31.50
N LYS A 130 9.74 -28.33 -32.17
CA LYS A 130 8.56 -29.16 -32.50
C LYS A 130 7.83 -29.63 -31.25
N GLU A 131 8.55 -29.80 -30.16
CA GLU A 131 8.04 -30.21 -28.85
C GLU A 131 7.26 -29.07 -28.19
N GLN A 132 7.79 -27.84 -28.19
CA GLN A 132 7.06 -26.67 -27.69
C GLN A 132 5.79 -26.39 -28.49
N LEU A 133 5.82 -26.62 -29.81
CA LEU A 133 4.63 -26.49 -30.67
C LEU A 133 3.53 -27.52 -30.36
N LYS A 134 3.86 -28.62 -29.68
CA LYS A 134 2.90 -29.62 -29.19
C LYS A 134 2.37 -29.28 -27.79
N ASP A 135 3.05 -28.41 -27.05
CA ASP A 135 2.78 -28.03 -25.66
C ASP A 135 1.93 -26.76 -25.54
N PHE A 136 0.93 -26.60 -26.41
CA PHE A 136 0.11 -25.38 -26.46
C PHE A 136 -1.12 -25.46 -25.56
N ALA A 137 -1.65 -26.66 -25.35
CA ALA A 137 -2.81 -26.87 -24.49
C ALA A 137 -2.39 -26.92 -23.03
N PHE A 138 -3.13 -26.21 -22.17
CA PHE A 138 -2.92 -26.23 -20.74
C PHE A 138 -3.37 -27.60 -20.19
N PRO A 139 -2.46 -28.43 -19.65
CA PRO A 139 -2.80 -29.77 -19.16
C PRO A 139 -3.83 -29.72 -18.03
N SER A 140 -4.84 -30.60 -18.05
CA SER A 140 -5.94 -30.58 -17.09
C SER A 140 -5.49 -30.85 -15.65
N ASP A 141 -4.48 -31.69 -15.45
CA ASP A 141 -3.89 -31.96 -14.15
C ASP A 141 -3.11 -30.75 -13.61
N GLU A 142 -2.43 -29.99 -14.48
CA GLU A 142 -1.76 -28.74 -14.10
C GLU A 142 -2.77 -27.65 -13.73
N LYS A 143 -3.93 -27.55 -14.39
CA LYS A 143 -4.99 -26.59 -14.01
C LYS A 143 -5.41 -26.74 -12.54
N LYS A 144 -5.68 -27.97 -12.10
CA LYS A 144 -6.08 -28.25 -10.71
C LYS A 144 -4.95 -27.94 -9.72
N LYS A 145 -3.70 -28.30 -10.05
CA LYS A 145 -2.54 -27.98 -9.21
C LYS A 145 -2.34 -26.47 -9.11
N TRP A 146 -2.51 -25.76 -10.22
CA TRP A 146 -2.25 -24.31 -10.32
C TRP A 146 -3.04 -23.52 -9.27
N VAL A 147 -4.34 -23.79 -9.10
CA VAL A 147 -5.17 -23.11 -8.09
C VAL A 147 -4.62 -23.32 -6.68
N GLY A 148 -4.28 -24.56 -6.32
CA GLY A 148 -3.72 -24.87 -5.00
C GLY A 148 -2.35 -24.22 -4.76
N LYS A 149 -1.53 -24.14 -5.81
CA LYS A 149 -0.22 -23.47 -5.77
C LYS A 149 -0.37 -21.95 -5.62
N PHE A 150 -1.31 -21.35 -6.34
CA PHE A 150 -1.62 -19.92 -6.24
C PHE A 150 -2.11 -19.59 -4.82
N ALA A 151 -3.09 -20.33 -4.31
CA ALA A 151 -3.58 -20.17 -2.94
C ALA A 151 -2.47 -20.30 -1.90
N LYS A 152 -1.59 -21.28 -2.05
CA LYS A 152 -0.42 -21.45 -1.18
C LYS A 152 0.54 -20.26 -1.27
N ALA A 153 0.86 -19.79 -2.48
CA ALA A 153 1.76 -18.67 -2.69
C ALA A 153 1.24 -17.39 -2.02
N VAL A 154 -0.05 -17.08 -2.19
CA VAL A 154 -0.69 -15.93 -1.56
C VAL A 154 -0.70 -16.06 -0.04
N ARG A 155 -1.12 -17.21 0.50
CA ARG A 155 -1.12 -17.46 1.94
C ARG A 155 0.28 -17.34 2.55
N ASP A 156 1.29 -17.94 1.91
CA ASP A 156 2.66 -17.93 2.43
C ASP A 156 3.31 -16.55 2.31
N GLY A 157 2.90 -15.76 1.31
CA GLY A 157 3.33 -14.38 1.09
C GLY A 157 2.69 -13.40 2.08
N TRP A 158 1.38 -13.48 2.28
CA TRP A 158 0.60 -12.47 3.02
C TRP A 158 0.16 -12.91 4.41
N GLY A 159 -0.14 -14.19 4.62
CA GLY A 159 -0.63 -14.71 5.89
C GLY A 159 0.44 -14.70 6.98
N LYS A 160 0.02 -14.38 8.19
CA LYS A 160 0.80 -14.44 9.45
C LYS A 160 2.09 -13.61 9.44
N LYS A 161 2.18 -12.59 8.58
CA LYS A 161 3.33 -11.68 8.53
C LYS A 161 3.27 -10.65 9.64
N HIS A 162 2.08 -10.16 9.94
CA HIS A 162 1.81 -9.25 11.04
C HIS A 162 0.62 -9.71 11.87
N LYS A 163 0.53 -9.15 13.07
CA LYS A 163 -0.61 -9.32 13.97
C LYS A 163 -1.34 -8.01 14.13
N PHE A 164 -2.57 -8.08 14.64
CA PHE A 164 -3.30 -6.91 15.07
C PHE A 164 -3.33 -6.85 16.60
N ALA A 165 -3.21 -5.65 17.15
CA ALA A 165 -3.31 -5.38 18.57
C ALA A 165 -4.32 -4.27 18.84
N LEU A 166 -5.08 -4.39 19.94
CA LEU A 166 -5.96 -3.31 20.38
C LEU A 166 -5.14 -2.21 21.06
N ARG A 167 -5.35 -0.96 20.64
CA ARG A 167 -4.73 0.22 21.24
C ARG A 167 -5.38 0.63 22.55
N ASP A 168 -6.63 0.22 22.77
CA ASP A 168 -7.37 0.52 24.00
C ASP A 168 -6.66 -0.13 25.21
N PRO A 169 -6.21 0.66 26.21
CA PRO A 169 -5.52 0.13 27.38
C PRO A 169 -6.31 -0.94 28.14
N ALA A 170 -7.65 -0.86 28.12
CA ALA A 170 -8.52 -1.86 28.75
C ALA A 170 -8.45 -3.23 28.05
N PHE A 171 -7.97 -3.26 26.81
CA PHE A 171 -7.82 -4.45 25.96
C PHE A 171 -6.38 -4.66 25.50
N ALA A 172 -5.39 -4.06 26.16
CA ALA A 172 -3.99 -4.05 25.72
C ALA A 172 -3.36 -5.44 25.58
N SER A 173 -3.96 -6.50 26.13
CA SER A 173 -3.56 -7.90 26.00
C SER A 173 -4.16 -8.62 24.79
N HIS A 174 -5.20 -8.06 24.15
CA HIS A 174 -5.89 -8.69 23.03
C HIS A 174 -5.05 -8.54 21.77
N ARG A 175 -4.89 -9.65 21.08
CA ARG A 175 -4.19 -9.74 19.80
C ARG A 175 -5.03 -10.55 18.83
N ALA A 176 -4.81 -10.36 17.54
CA ALA A 176 -5.34 -11.24 16.53
C ALA A 176 -4.25 -11.61 15.50
N THR A 177 -4.15 -12.89 15.16
CA THR A 177 -3.34 -13.31 14.01
C THR A 177 -4.09 -13.04 12.72
N CYS A 178 -3.41 -12.55 11.69
CA CYS A 178 -3.97 -12.39 10.37
C CYS A 178 -3.63 -13.60 9.50
N ASP A 179 -4.64 -14.38 9.11
CA ASP A 179 -4.54 -15.43 8.09
C ASP A 179 -5.06 -14.91 6.76
N VAL A 180 -4.43 -15.32 5.66
CA VAL A 180 -4.88 -15.01 4.31
C VAL A 180 -5.16 -16.31 3.56
N GLU A 181 -6.35 -16.43 3.02
CA GLU A 181 -6.84 -17.60 2.31
C GLU A 181 -7.31 -17.18 0.91
N VAL A 182 -7.18 -18.11 -0.05
CA VAL A 182 -7.71 -17.93 -1.40
C VAL A 182 -8.77 -18.99 -1.63
N GLU A 183 -9.96 -18.56 -1.99
CA GLU A 183 -11.07 -19.43 -2.34
C GLU A 183 -11.30 -19.39 -3.85
N HIS A 184 -11.32 -20.56 -4.49
CA HIS A 184 -11.69 -20.65 -5.89
C HIS A 184 -13.21 -20.75 -6.02
N VAL A 185 -13.82 -19.83 -6.76
CA VAL A 185 -15.24 -19.81 -7.04
C VAL A 185 -15.51 -20.09 -8.52
N GLU A 186 -16.49 -20.95 -8.79
CA GLU A 186 -16.85 -21.33 -10.16
C GLU A 186 -17.61 -20.22 -10.90
N ASP A 187 -18.38 -19.41 -10.17
CA ASP A 187 -19.12 -18.27 -10.74
C ASP A 187 -18.25 -17.00 -10.69
N PRO A 188 -17.87 -16.39 -11.83
CA PRO A 188 -17.12 -15.15 -11.85
C PRO A 188 -17.84 -13.98 -11.17
N GLY A 189 -19.18 -14.00 -11.08
CA GLY A 189 -19.96 -12.98 -10.37
C GLY A 189 -19.78 -13.02 -8.84
N GLN A 190 -19.22 -14.09 -8.30
CA GLN A 190 -18.91 -14.25 -6.87
C GLN A 190 -17.44 -14.01 -6.55
N ALA A 191 -16.60 -13.78 -7.56
CA ALA A 191 -15.19 -13.54 -7.38
C ALA A 191 -14.91 -12.06 -7.09
N HIS A 192 -13.94 -11.80 -6.21
CA HIS A 192 -13.32 -10.47 -6.11
C HIS A 192 -12.42 -10.20 -7.33
N THR A 193 -11.82 -11.24 -7.90
CA THR A 193 -10.96 -11.13 -9.08
C THR A 193 -11.11 -12.33 -10.03
N VAL A 194 -11.24 -12.05 -11.33
CA VAL A 194 -11.17 -13.06 -12.39
C VAL A 194 -9.72 -13.17 -12.86
N VAL A 195 -9.12 -14.35 -12.68
CA VAL A 195 -7.73 -14.63 -13.01
C VAL A 195 -7.65 -15.43 -14.31
N TYR A 196 -7.06 -14.85 -15.33
CA TYR A 196 -6.68 -15.51 -16.57
C TYR A 196 -5.30 -16.15 -16.42
N ALA A 197 -5.26 -17.45 -16.11
CA ALA A 197 -4.03 -18.22 -16.03
C ALA A 197 -3.60 -18.63 -17.45
N GLN A 198 -2.60 -17.94 -17.99
CA GLN A 198 -2.14 -18.13 -19.36
C GLN A 198 -1.01 -19.17 -19.42
N TRP A 199 -1.28 -20.30 -20.06
CA TRP A 199 -0.25 -21.27 -20.38
C TRP A 199 0.77 -20.64 -21.33
N VAL A 200 2.05 -20.82 -21.01
CA VAL A 200 3.17 -20.46 -21.87
C VAL A 200 4.14 -21.64 -21.86
N PRO A 201 4.46 -22.24 -23.01
CA PRO A 201 5.28 -23.44 -23.07
C PRO A 201 6.64 -23.23 -22.41
N ARG A 202 7.16 -24.26 -21.73
CA ARG A 202 8.45 -24.16 -21.06
C ARG A 202 9.57 -23.80 -22.04
N GLY A 203 10.51 -22.97 -21.59
CA GLY A 203 11.60 -22.44 -22.41
C GLY A 203 11.21 -21.26 -23.32
N ALA A 204 9.93 -20.91 -23.42
CA ALA A 204 9.53 -19.63 -23.98
C ALA A 204 9.70 -18.49 -22.94
N PRO A 205 9.89 -17.23 -23.39
CA PRO A 205 9.90 -16.07 -22.50
C PRO A 205 8.72 -16.06 -21.53
N ARG A 206 8.89 -15.48 -20.34
CA ARG A 206 7.77 -15.25 -19.42
C ARG A 206 6.83 -14.20 -19.96
N LEU A 207 5.53 -14.45 -19.83
CA LEU A 207 4.52 -13.42 -19.97
C LEU A 207 4.65 -12.48 -18.76
N ARG A 208 4.52 -11.17 -18.99
CA ARG A 208 4.41 -10.22 -17.88
C ARG A 208 3.01 -10.36 -17.29
N SER A 209 2.97 -10.66 -16.00
CA SER A 209 1.74 -10.68 -15.23
C SER A 209 1.30 -9.27 -14.88
N VAL A 210 0.00 -9.10 -14.75
CA VAL A 210 -0.62 -7.81 -14.50
C VAL A 210 -2.02 -8.00 -13.92
N VAL A 211 -2.37 -7.19 -12.93
CA VAL A 211 -3.74 -6.97 -12.49
C VAL A 211 -4.28 -5.69 -13.11
N SER A 212 -5.53 -5.70 -13.53
CA SER A 212 -6.20 -4.58 -14.20
C SER A 212 -7.67 -4.54 -13.82
N GLY A 213 -8.22 -3.33 -13.62
CA GLY A 213 -9.61 -3.11 -13.25
C GLY A 213 -9.72 -2.13 -12.09
N GLY A 214 -10.73 -1.26 -12.14
CA GLY A 214 -11.02 -0.26 -11.10
C GLY A 214 -11.73 -0.86 -9.88
N PHE A 215 -12.10 0.01 -8.93
CA PHE A 215 -12.78 -0.38 -7.69
C PHE A 215 -14.21 -0.90 -7.89
N ASP A 216 -14.88 -0.44 -8.96
CA ASP A 216 -16.32 -0.65 -9.19
C ASP A 216 -16.65 -1.82 -10.15
N ASP A 217 -15.65 -2.36 -10.84
CA ASP A 217 -15.79 -3.49 -11.77
C ASP A 217 -15.03 -4.73 -11.24
N THR A 218 -15.47 -5.93 -11.62
CA THR A 218 -14.74 -7.16 -11.33
C THR A 218 -13.29 -7.02 -11.81
N LYS A 219 -12.33 -7.03 -10.87
CA LYS A 219 -10.92 -6.97 -11.20
C LYS A 219 -10.55 -8.17 -12.06
N THR A 220 -9.67 -7.94 -13.02
CA THR A 220 -9.11 -9.01 -13.84
C THR A 220 -7.61 -9.11 -13.60
N ALA A 221 -7.07 -10.31 -13.65
CA ALA A 221 -5.63 -10.53 -13.59
C ALA A 221 -5.21 -11.44 -14.74
N LEU A 222 -4.11 -11.12 -15.40
CA LEU A 222 -3.46 -12.01 -16.36
C LEU A 222 -2.18 -12.51 -15.72
N LEU A 223 -2.12 -13.81 -15.44
CA LEU A 223 -0.95 -14.44 -14.82
C LEU A 223 -0.30 -15.44 -15.77
N ASP A 224 1.03 -15.49 -15.80
CA ASP A 224 1.75 -16.60 -16.44
C ASP A 224 1.51 -17.87 -15.62
N ALA A 225 1.22 -18.98 -16.28
CA ALA A 225 0.94 -20.25 -15.61
C ALA A 225 2.08 -20.74 -14.70
N ARG A 226 3.32 -20.24 -14.89
CA ARG A 226 4.49 -20.59 -14.06
C ARG A 226 4.60 -19.78 -12.76
N ASP A 227 3.84 -18.68 -12.62
CA ASP A 227 3.99 -17.73 -11.51
C ASP A 227 3.68 -18.28 -10.11
N PRO A 228 2.71 -19.20 -9.92
CA PRO A 228 2.43 -19.72 -8.59
C PRO A 228 3.54 -20.58 -7.97
N ASP A 229 4.42 -21.15 -8.81
CA ASP A 229 5.39 -22.17 -8.40
C ASP A 229 6.82 -21.66 -8.32
N GLU A 230 7.18 -20.79 -9.27
CA GLU A 230 8.58 -20.48 -9.54
C GLU A 230 8.86 -19.01 -9.20
N PRO A 231 9.40 -18.73 -8.00
CA PRO A 231 9.76 -17.37 -7.66
C PRO A 231 10.82 -16.87 -8.64
N VAL A 232 10.68 -15.63 -9.08
CA VAL A 232 11.62 -14.99 -9.98
C VAL A 232 12.80 -14.53 -9.15
N THR A 233 13.96 -15.14 -9.38
CA THR A 233 15.21 -14.63 -8.79
C THR A 233 15.81 -13.58 -9.71
N PHE A 234 16.08 -12.41 -9.14
CA PHE A 234 16.78 -11.35 -9.85
C PHE A 234 18.27 -11.43 -9.52
N ASP A 235 19.13 -11.30 -10.54
CA ASP A 235 20.59 -11.22 -10.35
C ASP A 235 21.04 -9.92 -9.66
N ARG A 236 20.10 -9.00 -9.41
CA ARG A 236 20.34 -7.79 -8.62
C ARG A 236 20.02 -8.08 -7.17
N ALA A 237 20.99 -7.80 -6.31
CA ALA A 237 20.81 -7.93 -4.88
C ALA A 237 20.01 -6.74 -4.32
N GLN A 238 19.12 -7.01 -3.36
CA GLN A 238 18.38 -5.96 -2.68
C GLN A 238 19.32 -5.19 -1.79
N ARG A 239 19.18 -3.87 -1.85
CA ARG A 239 19.77 -2.99 -0.87
C ARG A 239 18.63 -2.52 0.01
N LYS A 240 18.85 -2.48 1.33
CA LYS A 240 18.00 -1.65 2.19
C LYS A 240 18.28 -0.20 1.79
N GLN A 241 17.25 0.52 1.38
CA GLN A 241 17.37 1.89 0.91
C GLN A 241 16.58 2.82 1.83
N LEU A 242 16.98 4.09 1.80
CA LEU A 242 16.23 5.22 2.30
C LEU A 242 16.24 6.24 1.16
N ILE A 243 15.09 6.55 0.59
CA ILE A 243 14.95 7.36 -0.62
C ILE A 243 14.05 8.54 -0.36
N ARG A 244 14.54 9.78 -0.49
CA ARG A 244 13.71 10.97 -0.34
C ARG A 244 13.86 11.96 -1.47
N GLN A 245 12.73 12.54 -1.85
CA GLN A 245 12.67 13.71 -2.71
C GLN A 245 12.77 14.95 -1.81
N LEU A 246 13.79 15.78 -2.01
CA LEU A 246 14.05 16.88 -1.08
C LEU A 246 13.17 18.12 -1.29
N GLY A 247 12.17 18.06 -2.17
CA GLY A 247 11.37 19.23 -2.56
C GLY A 247 11.93 19.96 -3.78
N SER A 248 11.22 21.02 -4.17
CA SER A 248 11.41 21.75 -5.42
C SER A 248 12.35 22.95 -5.28
N PHE A 249 13.35 23.02 -6.14
CA PHE A 249 14.17 24.20 -6.39
C PHE A 249 13.38 25.26 -7.15
N ASP A 250 13.78 26.51 -6.94
CA ASP A 250 13.28 27.64 -7.71
C ASP A 250 13.65 27.50 -9.19
N HIS A 251 12.88 28.18 -10.03
CA HIS A 251 13.13 28.19 -11.46
C HIS A 251 14.55 28.68 -11.74
N ASN A 252 15.26 27.96 -12.60
CA ASN A 252 16.62 28.29 -13.02
C ASN A 252 17.67 28.42 -11.91
N SER A 253 17.41 27.88 -10.71
CA SER A 253 18.32 27.98 -9.57
C SER A 253 18.80 26.61 -9.09
N ALA A 254 20.01 26.57 -8.55
CA ALA A 254 20.58 25.46 -7.78
C ALA A 254 20.75 25.80 -6.29
N ASP A 255 20.29 26.98 -5.86
CA ASP A 255 20.39 27.42 -4.47
C ASP A 255 19.40 26.65 -3.60
N ILE A 256 19.84 26.24 -2.41
CA ILE A 256 18.98 25.59 -1.42
C ILE A 256 18.00 26.61 -0.86
N ASN A 257 16.77 26.58 -1.37
CA ASN A 257 15.63 27.34 -0.85
C ASN A 257 15.05 26.69 0.43
N SER A 258 13.96 27.24 0.95
CA SER A 258 13.35 26.76 2.20
C SER A 258 12.76 25.35 2.09
N GLU A 259 12.18 25.00 0.93
CA GLU A 259 11.59 23.68 0.67
C GLU A 259 12.69 22.61 0.64
N VAL A 260 13.75 22.85 -0.15
CA VAL A 260 14.91 21.95 -0.23
C VAL A 260 15.57 21.78 1.13
N ARG A 261 15.68 22.86 1.91
CA ARG A 261 16.23 22.80 3.26
C ARG A 261 15.39 21.93 4.20
N ALA A 262 14.07 22.08 4.16
CA ALA A 262 13.16 21.26 4.96
C ALA A 262 13.29 19.77 4.60
N GLY A 263 13.37 19.44 3.31
CA GLY A 263 13.61 18.06 2.84
C GLY A 263 14.95 17.49 3.32
N ILE A 264 16.03 18.29 3.26
CA ILE A 264 17.34 17.89 3.80
C ILE A 264 17.25 17.61 5.31
N ASP A 265 16.61 18.49 6.07
CA ASP A 265 16.45 18.34 7.52
C ASP A 265 15.66 17.09 7.88
N GLU A 266 14.58 16.80 7.14
CA GLU A 266 13.79 15.60 7.31
C GLU A 266 14.57 14.33 7.00
N PHE A 267 15.25 14.27 5.85
CA PHE A 267 16.10 13.14 5.47
C PHE A 267 17.13 12.86 6.56
N LYS A 268 17.84 13.87 7.06
CA LYS A 268 18.83 13.72 8.13
C LYS A 268 18.21 13.19 9.43
N ARG A 269 17.06 13.73 9.86
CA ARG A 269 16.38 13.26 11.07
C ARG A 269 16.04 11.78 10.95
N ARG A 270 15.42 11.39 9.82
CA ARG A 270 15.04 10.00 9.55
C ARG A 270 16.25 9.09 9.47
N PHE A 271 17.28 9.49 8.74
CA PHE A 271 18.52 8.73 8.63
C PHE A 271 19.16 8.51 10.00
N ARG A 272 19.25 9.54 10.85
CA ARG A 272 19.78 9.41 12.23
C ARG A 272 18.96 8.42 13.07
N ARG A 273 17.62 8.50 13.02
CA ARG A 273 16.73 7.54 13.69
C ARG A 273 16.99 6.10 13.23
N LEU A 274 17.13 5.88 11.93
CA LEU A 274 17.40 4.55 11.37
C LEU A 274 18.80 4.02 11.69
N ARG A 275 19.71 4.86 12.18
CA ARG A 275 21.05 4.47 12.67
C ARG A 275 21.08 4.13 14.16
N GLU A 276 20.01 4.43 14.91
CA GLU A 276 19.91 4.04 16.32
C GLU A 276 19.97 2.50 16.45
N PRO A 277 20.41 1.97 17.62
CA PRO A 277 20.48 0.52 17.84
C PRO A 277 19.17 -0.19 17.49
N GLY A 278 19.25 -1.19 16.62
CA GLY A 278 18.07 -1.93 16.11
C GLY A 278 17.45 -1.37 14.83
N GLY A 279 17.89 -0.20 14.36
CA GLY A 279 17.44 0.40 13.10
C GLY A 279 18.05 -0.25 11.85
N SER A 280 17.37 -0.07 10.70
CA SER A 280 17.77 -0.66 9.40
C SER A 280 19.13 -0.17 8.87
N PHE A 281 19.64 0.94 9.40
CA PHE A 281 20.94 1.53 9.06
C PHE A 281 21.88 1.56 10.27
N ALA A 282 21.66 0.72 11.28
CA ALA A 282 22.54 0.54 12.45
C ALA A 282 23.86 -0.17 12.10
N VAL A 283 24.56 0.36 11.09
CA VAL A 283 25.86 -0.07 10.60
C VAL A 283 26.82 1.13 10.58
N SER A 284 28.11 0.83 10.46
CA SER A 284 29.11 1.88 10.30
C SER A 284 28.86 2.66 9.00
N VAL A 285 29.09 3.97 9.03
CA VAL A 285 28.71 4.88 7.95
C VAL A 285 29.46 4.59 6.63
N ASP A 286 30.67 4.04 6.71
CA ASP A 286 31.47 3.56 5.57
C ASP A 286 30.81 2.40 4.81
N LYS A 287 29.83 1.72 5.41
CA LYS A 287 29.05 0.65 4.76
C LYS A 287 27.77 1.16 4.08
N ILE A 288 27.51 2.46 4.21
CA ILE A 288 26.34 3.13 3.64
C ILE A 288 26.83 3.94 2.43
N SER A 289 26.23 3.67 1.28
CA SER A 289 26.46 4.45 0.06
C SER A 289 25.37 5.49 -0.09
N PHE A 290 25.74 6.72 -0.45
CA PHE A 290 24.80 7.77 -0.78
C PHE A 290 24.81 8.05 -2.28
N GLY A 291 23.63 8.29 -2.84
CA GLY A 291 23.44 8.73 -4.22
C GLY A 291 22.56 9.96 -4.25
N PHE A 292 22.94 10.93 -5.10
CA PHE A 292 22.23 12.19 -5.28
C PHE A 292 21.89 12.34 -6.76
N THR A 293 20.60 12.26 -7.09
CA THR A 293 20.13 12.35 -8.48
C THR A 293 19.39 13.66 -8.68
N GLY A 294 19.97 14.57 -9.46
CA GLY A 294 19.34 15.84 -9.82
C GLY A 294 18.38 15.68 -11.00
N ARG A 295 17.26 16.40 -10.93
CA ARG A 295 16.25 16.48 -11.99
C ARG A 295 15.96 17.93 -12.39
N ALA A 296 15.52 18.09 -13.63
CA ALA A 296 15.07 19.34 -14.21
C ALA A 296 13.72 19.15 -14.92
N THR A 297 12.99 20.24 -15.10
CA THR A 297 11.77 20.29 -15.91
C THR A 297 12.08 20.21 -17.41
N SER A 298 11.08 19.88 -18.23
CA SER A 298 11.22 19.77 -19.68
C SER A 298 11.64 21.03 -20.46
N PRO A 299 11.32 22.27 -20.07
CA PRO A 299 11.76 23.45 -20.81
C PRO A 299 13.27 23.68 -20.72
N GLY A 300 13.89 24.15 -21.81
CA GLY A 300 15.33 24.40 -21.91
C GLY A 300 16.03 23.44 -22.87
N SER A 301 17.34 23.59 -23.04
CA SER A 301 18.13 22.61 -23.79
C SER A 301 18.53 21.45 -22.88
N ALA A 302 18.64 20.25 -23.44
CA ALA A 302 19.05 19.05 -22.69
C ALA A 302 20.38 19.23 -21.97
N ALA A 303 21.36 19.86 -22.63
CA ALA A 303 22.65 20.16 -22.02
C ALA A 303 22.53 21.10 -20.81
N TYR A 304 21.69 22.14 -20.93
CA TYR A 304 21.47 23.09 -19.84
C TYR A 304 20.78 22.43 -18.64
N ASN A 305 19.72 21.68 -18.91
CA ASN A 305 18.94 20.99 -17.88
C ASN A 305 19.77 19.92 -17.18
N SER A 306 20.62 19.20 -17.92
CA SER A 306 21.57 18.24 -17.35
C SER A 306 22.59 18.91 -16.43
N ASP A 307 23.19 20.04 -16.84
CA ASP A 307 24.13 20.80 -16.01
C ASP A 307 23.46 21.37 -14.75
N LEU A 308 22.29 21.99 -14.89
CA LEU A 308 21.56 22.57 -13.76
C LEU A 308 21.16 21.50 -12.73
N ALA A 309 20.67 20.35 -13.20
CA ALA A 309 20.36 19.21 -12.35
C ALA A 309 21.61 18.67 -11.63
N LEU A 310 22.76 18.57 -12.32
CA LEU A 310 24.01 18.16 -11.69
C LEU A 310 24.45 19.13 -10.59
N ARG A 311 24.36 20.44 -10.85
CA ARG A 311 24.68 21.49 -9.86
C ARG A 311 23.80 21.39 -8.62
N ARG A 312 22.49 21.19 -8.79
CA ARG A 312 21.55 20.95 -7.68
C ARG A 312 21.96 19.74 -6.84
N ALA A 313 22.24 18.62 -7.51
CA ALA A 313 22.67 17.39 -6.84
C ALA A 313 24.00 17.57 -6.11
N GLY A 314 24.94 18.34 -6.66
CA GLY A 314 26.21 18.68 -6.02
C GLY A 314 26.04 19.50 -4.76
N VAL A 315 25.28 20.60 -4.83
CA VAL A 315 25.05 21.49 -3.66
C VAL A 315 24.36 20.75 -2.52
N VAL A 316 23.40 19.86 -2.82
CA VAL A 316 22.77 18.99 -1.83
C VAL A 316 23.76 17.97 -1.26
N ALA A 317 24.55 17.32 -2.12
CA ALA A 317 25.53 16.32 -1.70
C ALA A 317 26.56 16.92 -0.74
N ASP A 318 27.10 18.10 -1.05
CA ASP A 318 28.05 18.81 -0.21
C ASP A 318 27.43 19.13 1.16
N ARG A 319 26.20 19.68 1.15
CA ARG A 319 25.46 20.03 2.36
C ARG A 319 25.20 18.83 3.27
N ILE A 320 24.69 17.72 2.71
CA ILE A 320 24.41 16.52 3.49
C ILE A 320 25.71 15.87 3.97
N SER A 321 26.77 15.87 3.15
CA SER A 321 28.06 15.28 3.50
C SER A 321 28.75 16.04 4.63
N GLU A 322 28.76 17.38 4.57
CA GLU A 322 29.28 18.24 5.64
C GLU A 322 28.58 17.96 6.98
N GLU A 323 27.24 17.93 6.97
CA GLU A 323 26.45 17.83 8.20
C GLU A 323 26.31 16.41 8.77
N LEU A 324 26.61 15.38 7.97
CA LEU A 324 26.67 13.99 8.41
C LEU A 324 28.11 13.46 8.56
N GLY A 325 29.13 14.28 8.26
CA GLY A 325 30.54 13.88 8.32
C GLY A 325 30.90 12.80 7.30
N LEU A 326 30.30 12.85 6.10
CA LEU A 326 30.53 11.90 5.01
C LEU A 326 31.68 12.37 4.13
N GLN A 327 32.35 11.42 3.48
CA GLN A 327 33.27 11.72 2.38
C GLN A 327 32.50 12.27 1.18
N PRO A 328 33.16 12.95 0.21
CA PRO A 328 32.50 13.40 -1.02
C PRO A 328 31.71 12.28 -1.69
N GLN A 329 30.47 12.57 -2.08
CA GLN A 329 29.55 11.60 -2.64
C GLN A 329 29.36 11.80 -4.15
N ILE A 330 28.83 10.78 -4.82
CA ILE A 330 28.58 10.83 -6.26
C ILE A 330 27.24 11.53 -6.52
N SER A 331 27.30 12.61 -7.30
CA SER A 331 26.13 13.29 -7.85
C SER A 331 25.92 12.89 -9.30
N LEU A 332 24.68 12.60 -9.65
CA LEU A 332 24.25 12.26 -11.00
C LEU A 332 23.19 13.25 -11.47
N SER A 333 23.07 13.39 -12.78
CA SER A 333 22.01 14.15 -13.43
C SER A 333 21.27 13.26 -14.39
N VAL A 334 19.94 13.31 -14.32
CA VAL A 334 19.05 12.78 -15.36
C VAL A 334 18.42 13.89 -16.20
N GLY A 335 18.81 15.15 -15.95
CA GLY A 335 18.29 16.33 -16.64
C GLY A 335 16.76 16.36 -16.66
N GLU A 336 16.22 16.59 -17.84
CA GLU A 336 14.79 16.64 -18.14
C GLU A 336 14.19 15.31 -18.62
N SER A 337 14.94 14.21 -18.52
CA SER A 337 14.46 12.90 -18.99
C SER A 337 13.15 12.53 -18.30
N ASN A 338 12.15 12.18 -19.12
CA ASN A 338 10.79 11.83 -18.68
C ASN A 338 10.09 12.91 -17.83
N ALA A 339 10.57 14.16 -17.84
CA ALA A 339 10.02 15.25 -17.04
C ALA A 339 8.88 16.00 -17.75
N SER A 340 8.06 16.69 -16.95
CA SER A 340 7.10 17.69 -17.43
C SER A 340 7.54 19.11 -17.05
N THR A 341 6.65 20.09 -17.23
CA THR A 341 6.86 21.48 -16.79
C THR A 341 6.60 21.69 -15.30
N ASP A 342 6.13 20.66 -14.58
CA ASP A 342 5.75 20.73 -13.17
C ASP A 342 6.97 21.02 -12.26
N ALA A 343 6.76 21.90 -11.29
CA ALA A 343 7.75 22.29 -10.29
C ALA A 343 8.42 21.11 -9.59
N LYS A 344 7.66 20.03 -9.34
CA LYS A 344 8.18 18.84 -8.67
C LYS A 344 9.37 18.21 -9.38
N PHE A 345 9.56 18.44 -10.68
CA PHE A 345 10.74 17.92 -11.41
C PHE A 345 12.01 18.71 -11.17
N ARG A 346 11.94 19.92 -10.61
CA ARG A 346 13.12 20.68 -10.20
C ARG A 346 13.59 20.21 -8.83
N ARG A 347 14.04 18.96 -8.70
CA ARG A 347 14.33 18.37 -7.38
C ARG A 347 15.65 17.59 -7.37
N VAL A 348 16.02 17.14 -6.18
CA VAL A 348 17.06 16.13 -5.98
C VAL A 348 16.44 14.94 -5.24
N ASP A 349 16.64 13.75 -5.80
CA ASP A 349 16.32 12.48 -5.15
C ASP A 349 17.59 12.00 -4.41
N VAL A 350 17.50 11.81 -3.10
CA VAL A 350 18.59 11.32 -2.26
C VAL A 350 18.33 9.87 -1.88
N THR A 351 19.33 9.02 -2.06
CA THR A 351 19.31 7.61 -1.65
C THR A 351 20.43 7.35 -0.67
N ALA A 352 20.13 6.77 0.49
CA ALA A 352 21.11 6.05 1.30
C ALA A 352 20.86 4.56 1.14
N SER A 353 21.89 3.76 0.89
CA SER A 353 21.74 2.31 0.75
C SER A 353 22.84 1.53 1.43
N VAL A 354 22.47 0.49 2.16
CA VAL A 354 23.41 -0.47 2.74
C VAL A 354 23.79 -1.49 1.67
N SER A 355 25.07 -1.90 1.67
CA SER A 355 25.57 -2.92 0.74
C SER A 355 24.65 -4.15 0.69
N PRO A 356 24.47 -4.75 -0.50
CA PRO A 356 23.42 -5.73 -0.74
C PRO A 356 23.44 -6.95 0.19
N HIS A 357 22.26 -7.46 0.51
CA HIS A 357 22.07 -8.74 1.21
C HIS A 357 21.50 -9.78 0.24
N GLY A 358 22.37 -10.57 -0.38
CA GLY A 358 21.98 -11.76 -1.13
C GLY A 358 21.16 -11.52 -2.42
N LYS A 359 20.79 -12.61 -3.09
CA LYS A 359 19.89 -12.56 -4.25
C LYS A 359 18.46 -12.34 -3.79
N VAL A 360 17.69 -11.63 -4.60
CA VAL A 360 16.27 -11.38 -4.33
C VAL A 360 15.45 -12.34 -5.13
N SER A 361 14.50 -12.98 -4.47
CA SER A 361 13.46 -13.75 -5.12
C SER A 361 12.11 -13.10 -4.86
N GLN A 362 11.31 -12.90 -5.89
CA GLN A 362 9.92 -12.44 -5.77
C GLN A 362 8.99 -13.58 -6.14
N ASN A 363 7.99 -13.83 -5.29
CA ASN A 363 6.87 -14.68 -5.68
C ASN A 363 5.86 -13.81 -6.43
N VAL A 364 5.76 -14.00 -7.74
CA VAL A 364 4.91 -13.17 -8.61
C VAL A 364 3.44 -13.34 -8.22
N ALA A 365 2.96 -14.57 -7.98
CA ALA A 365 1.58 -14.78 -7.56
C ALA A 365 1.21 -14.02 -6.26
N ALA A 366 2.12 -13.99 -5.29
CA ALA A 366 1.91 -13.23 -4.06
C ALA A 366 1.97 -11.70 -4.31
N HIS A 367 2.88 -11.22 -5.15
CA HIS A 367 2.93 -9.81 -5.56
C HIS A 367 1.62 -9.37 -6.24
N GLU A 368 1.15 -10.12 -7.23
CA GLU A 368 -0.07 -9.79 -7.97
C GLU A 368 -1.31 -9.85 -7.07
N ALA A 369 -1.33 -10.73 -6.06
CA ALA A 369 -2.39 -10.72 -5.04
C ALA A 369 -2.44 -9.42 -4.23
N GLY A 370 -1.30 -8.74 -4.03
CA GLY A 370 -1.28 -7.40 -3.45
C GLY A 370 -2.07 -6.38 -4.26
N HIS A 371 -1.98 -6.44 -5.60
CA HIS A 371 -2.82 -5.62 -6.47
C HIS A 371 -4.30 -5.99 -6.37
N MET A 372 -4.61 -7.28 -6.20
CA MET A 372 -5.99 -7.73 -5.96
C MET A 372 -6.53 -7.12 -4.66
N PHE A 373 -5.73 -7.11 -3.59
CA PHE A 373 -6.04 -6.43 -2.32
C PHE A 373 -6.05 -4.89 -2.41
N GLY A 374 -5.57 -4.32 -3.52
CA GLY A 374 -5.65 -2.90 -3.84
C GLY A 374 -4.38 -2.09 -3.58
N PHE A 375 -3.23 -2.75 -3.47
CA PHE A 375 -1.93 -2.09 -3.40
C PHE A 375 -1.39 -1.79 -4.80
N GLY A 376 -0.83 -0.60 -5.00
CA GLY A 376 -0.09 -0.24 -6.19
C GLY A 376 1.33 -0.82 -6.20
N ASP A 377 1.96 -0.74 -7.37
CA ASP A 377 3.34 -1.14 -7.57
C ASP A 377 4.34 -0.13 -6.98
N GLU A 378 5.32 -0.63 -6.22
CA GLU A 378 6.35 0.14 -5.51
C GLU A 378 7.72 0.11 -6.22
N TYR A 379 7.72 -0.05 -7.55
CA TYR A 379 8.92 0.09 -8.38
C TYR A 379 8.82 1.23 -9.39
N VAL A 380 9.99 1.76 -9.77
CA VAL A 380 10.15 2.85 -10.73
C VAL A 380 9.69 2.41 -12.12
N GLU A 381 8.85 3.23 -12.75
CA GLU A 381 8.36 3.06 -14.13
C GLU A 381 8.32 4.44 -14.81
N GLU A 382 9.49 4.99 -15.17
CA GLU A 382 9.58 6.33 -15.79
C GLU A 382 9.13 6.32 -17.27
N ASP A 383 9.28 5.19 -17.96
CA ASP A 383 8.94 5.01 -19.37
C ASP A 383 7.48 4.53 -19.56
N ALA A 384 6.53 5.17 -18.88
CA ALA A 384 5.10 4.85 -18.98
C ALA A 384 4.50 5.33 -20.32
N HIS A 385 5.04 4.86 -21.45
CA HIS A 385 4.48 5.09 -22.79
C HIS A 385 3.24 4.23 -23.08
N LYS A 386 2.87 3.33 -22.16
CA LYS A 386 1.68 2.49 -22.28
C LYS A 386 0.47 3.23 -21.71
N LYS A 387 -0.57 3.38 -22.54
CA LYS A 387 -1.87 3.94 -22.14
C LYS A 387 -2.38 3.22 -20.88
N GLY A 388 -2.61 3.97 -19.81
CA GLY A 388 -3.07 3.45 -18.51
C GLY A 388 -2.01 3.38 -17.41
N PHE A 389 -0.71 3.47 -17.73
CA PHE A 389 0.36 3.48 -16.73
C PHE A 389 0.76 4.91 -16.40
N ARG A 390 0.95 5.21 -15.10
CA ARG A 390 1.53 6.48 -14.66
C ARG A 390 3.04 6.38 -14.58
N GLN A 391 3.71 7.46 -14.96
CA GLN A 391 5.14 7.57 -14.71
C GLN A 391 5.37 7.61 -13.20
N LYS A 392 6.20 6.68 -12.72
CA LYS A 392 6.59 6.59 -11.31
C LYS A 392 8.09 6.77 -11.22
N PHE A 393 8.48 7.80 -10.50
CA PHE A 393 9.86 8.11 -10.22
C PHE A 393 10.26 7.54 -8.88
N GLN A 394 11.57 7.44 -8.68
CA GLN A 394 12.13 7.03 -7.41
C GLN A 394 11.68 7.97 -6.27
N GLY A 395 11.21 7.38 -5.16
CA GLY A 395 10.72 8.13 -4.00
C GLY A 395 9.34 8.77 -4.19
N ASP A 396 8.66 8.53 -5.32
CA ASP A 396 7.25 8.89 -5.45
C ASP A 396 6.42 8.05 -4.46
N GLN A 397 5.27 8.58 -4.08
CA GLN A 397 4.27 7.82 -3.33
C GLN A 397 3.75 6.66 -4.21
N PRO A 398 3.54 5.46 -3.63
CA PRO A 398 2.88 4.39 -4.36
C PRO A 398 1.47 4.84 -4.73
N GLN A 399 1.11 4.66 -5.99
CA GLN A 399 -0.23 4.93 -6.49
C GLN A 399 -0.80 3.65 -7.10
N HIS A 400 -2.07 3.42 -6.84
CA HIS A 400 -2.89 2.45 -7.56
C HIS A 400 -3.68 3.19 -8.67
N ASP A 401 -4.17 2.45 -9.67
CA ASP A 401 -4.73 3.00 -10.92
C ASP A 401 -5.87 4.03 -10.70
N ASP A 402 -6.56 3.92 -9.57
CA ASP A 402 -7.76 4.68 -9.19
C ASP A 402 -7.50 6.03 -8.51
N GLN A 403 -6.25 6.56 -8.52
CA GLN A 403 -5.87 7.84 -7.89
C GLN A 403 -6.00 7.88 -6.35
N GLN A 404 -6.39 6.79 -5.68
CA GLN A 404 -6.47 6.80 -4.23
C GLN A 404 -5.06 6.93 -3.65
N ASP A 405 -4.89 7.86 -2.71
CA ASP A 405 -3.61 8.13 -2.07
C ASP A 405 -3.30 7.05 -1.03
N GLN A 406 -2.85 5.90 -1.53
CA GLN A 406 -2.44 4.75 -0.72
C GLN A 406 -1.44 5.15 0.36
N HIS A 407 -0.52 6.06 0.05
CA HIS A 407 0.47 6.53 1.02
C HIS A 407 -0.21 7.25 2.18
N GLN A 408 -1.16 8.13 1.89
CA GLN A 408 -1.94 8.83 2.91
C GLN A 408 -2.83 7.86 3.72
N ASP A 409 -3.47 6.88 3.08
CA ASP A 409 -4.27 5.86 3.77
C ASP A 409 -3.41 5.06 4.78
N VAL A 410 -2.20 4.67 4.37
CA VAL A 410 -1.24 3.98 5.25
C VAL A 410 -0.82 4.90 6.39
N LYS A 411 -0.54 6.17 6.09
CA LYS A 411 -0.12 7.16 7.09
C LYS A 411 -1.18 7.37 8.17
N ASP A 412 -2.44 7.48 7.76
CA ASP A 412 -3.57 7.73 8.64
C ASP A 412 -3.96 6.48 9.45
N THR A 413 -3.76 5.28 8.90
CA THR A 413 -4.22 4.03 9.51
C THR A 413 -3.13 3.34 10.33
N VAL A 414 -1.91 3.21 9.78
CA VAL A 414 -0.80 2.46 10.37
C VAL A 414 0.25 3.39 10.96
N GLY A 415 0.50 4.52 10.30
CA GLY A 415 1.42 5.56 10.76
C GLY A 415 2.44 5.96 9.71
N GLU A 416 3.11 7.08 9.99
CA GLU A 416 4.06 7.72 9.06
C GLU A 416 5.24 6.81 8.73
N ASP A 417 5.83 6.11 9.71
CA ASP A 417 6.98 5.23 9.43
C ASP A 417 6.68 4.13 8.40
N ALA A 418 5.49 3.55 8.47
CA ALA A 418 5.03 2.50 7.56
C ALA A 418 4.72 3.05 6.16
N ALA A 419 4.02 4.17 6.06
CA ALA A 419 3.72 4.82 4.78
C ALA A 419 5.00 5.14 4.01
N GLU A 420 5.95 5.68 4.75
CA GLU A 420 7.21 6.15 4.24
C GLU A 420 8.19 5.02 3.88
N GLU A 421 7.96 3.78 4.33
CA GLU A 421 8.67 2.57 3.88
C GLU A 421 8.13 2.05 2.53
N MET A 422 6.90 2.42 2.18
CA MET A 422 6.23 2.00 0.94
C MET A 422 6.51 2.92 -0.25
N LEU A 423 7.33 3.98 -0.07
CA LEU A 423 7.74 4.84 -1.16
C LEU A 423 8.41 4.03 -2.28
N VAL A 424 8.22 4.47 -3.51
CA VAL A 424 8.69 3.75 -4.69
C VAL A 424 10.20 3.49 -4.59
N HIS A 425 10.55 2.20 -4.62
CA HIS A 425 11.89 1.63 -4.51
C HIS A 425 12.57 1.74 -3.13
N ASP A 426 11.85 2.18 -2.09
CA ASP A 426 12.43 2.47 -0.77
C ASP A 426 12.58 1.23 0.14
N SER A 427 11.91 0.13 -0.19
CA SER A 427 11.94 -1.09 0.64
C SER A 427 12.11 -2.38 -0.17
N PRO A 428 12.55 -3.47 0.50
CA PRO A 428 12.54 -4.81 -0.06
C PRO A 428 11.13 -5.44 -0.15
N SER A 429 10.11 -4.60 -0.21
CA SER A 429 8.70 -4.94 -0.23
C SER A 429 8.32 -5.92 -1.34
N ILE A 430 7.30 -6.73 -1.07
CA ILE A 430 6.67 -7.64 -2.02
C ILE A 430 6.06 -6.88 -3.21
N MET A 431 5.56 -5.66 -2.98
CA MET A 431 4.98 -4.78 -3.99
C MET A 431 6.06 -4.02 -4.78
N SER A 432 7.32 -4.10 -4.36
CA SER A 432 8.47 -3.65 -5.15
C SER A 432 9.06 -4.84 -5.91
N ARG A 433 10.36 -5.14 -5.72
CA ARG A 433 11.05 -6.28 -6.35
C ARG A 433 11.35 -7.42 -5.37
N GLY A 434 10.81 -7.35 -4.16
CA GLY A 434 11.14 -8.24 -3.07
C GLY A 434 10.09 -9.28 -2.74
N SER A 435 10.15 -9.76 -1.50
CA SER A 435 9.25 -10.76 -0.95
C SER A 435 8.75 -10.42 0.45
N GLU A 436 9.08 -9.24 0.98
CA GLU A 436 8.71 -8.83 2.33
C GLU A 436 7.38 -8.10 2.33
N VAL A 437 6.44 -8.54 3.14
CA VAL A 437 5.22 -7.76 3.41
C VAL A 437 5.50 -6.93 4.64
N THR A 438 5.44 -5.60 4.50
CA THR A 438 5.66 -4.64 5.59
C THR A 438 4.33 -4.25 6.26
N PRO A 439 4.33 -3.62 7.45
CA PRO A 439 3.10 -3.27 8.16
C PRO A 439 2.12 -2.42 7.34
N GLY A 440 2.61 -1.53 6.49
CA GLY A 440 1.76 -0.68 5.65
C GLY A 440 0.91 -1.47 4.65
N HIS A 441 1.35 -2.67 4.26
CA HIS A 441 0.60 -3.58 3.40
C HIS A 441 -0.60 -4.25 4.10
N TYR A 442 -0.83 -3.98 5.39
CA TYR A 442 -2.01 -4.46 6.12
C TYR A 442 -3.08 -3.36 6.30
N THR A 443 -2.87 -2.18 5.72
CA THR A 443 -3.74 -1.00 5.88
C THR A 443 -5.21 -1.30 5.61
N TYR A 444 -5.54 -1.90 4.46
CA TYR A 444 -6.94 -2.18 4.12
C TYR A 444 -7.57 -3.25 5.02
N PHE A 445 -6.80 -4.27 5.44
CA PHE A 445 -7.27 -5.27 6.40
C PHE A 445 -7.57 -4.63 7.75
N LEU A 446 -6.69 -3.71 8.19
CA LEU A 446 -6.84 -2.97 9.43
C LEU A 446 -8.06 -2.04 9.40
N GLN A 447 -8.30 -1.34 8.28
CA GLN A 447 -9.47 -0.49 8.09
C GLN A 447 -10.77 -1.30 8.20
N SER A 448 -10.88 -2.45 7.53
CA SER A 448 -12.03 -3.35 7.64
C SER A 448 -12.20 -3.88 9.07
N LEU A 449 -11.13 -4.30 9.75
CA LEU A 449 -11.19 -4.77 11.13
C LEU A 449 -11.65 -3.68 12.10
N ASN A 450 -11.14 -2.46 11.96
CA ASN A 450 -11.55 -1.30 12.75
C ASN A 450 -13.03 -0.98 12.53
N SER A 451 -13.48 -1.03 11.28
CA SER A 451 -14.87 -0.79 10.90
C SER A 451 -15.83 -1.77 11.58
N ILE A 452 -15.61 -3.08 11.40
CA ILE A 452 -16.55 -4.09 11.92
C ILE A 452 -16.52 -4.24 13.43
N THR A 453 -15.38 -3.98 14.07
CA THR A 453 -15.27 -4.06 15.54
C THR A 453 -15.58 -2.75 16.24
N SER A 454 -15.57 -1.61 15.52
CA SER A 454 -15.63 -0.26 16.09
C SER A 454 -14.56 -0.03 17.16
N LYS A 455 -13.35 -0.56 16.94
CA LYS A 455 -12.20 -0.45 17.84
C LYS A 455 -10.97 0.04 17.09
N GLY A 456 -10.06 0.69 17.82
CA GLY A 456 -8.76 1.09 17.28
C GLY A 456 -7.76 -0.04 17.41
N TRP A 457 -7.62 -0.83 16.35
CA TRP A 457 -6.53 -1.79 16.20
C TRP A 457 -5.30 -1.12 15.59
N VAL A 458 -4.15 -1.74 15.79
CA VAL A 458 -2.86 -1.38 15.16
C VAL A 458 -2.18 -2.65 14.63
N VAL A 459 -1.26 -2.48 13.68
CA VAL A 459 -0.41 -3.57 13.16
C VAL A 459 0.82 -3.74 14.05
N GLU A 460 1.17 -4.98 14.40
CA GLU A 460 2.39 -5.38 15.11
C GLU A 460 3.27 -6.30 14.25
#